data_AF-A0A970A271-F1
#
_entry.id   AF-A0A970A271-F1
#
_cell.length_a   1.000
_cell.length_b   1.000
_cell.length_c   1.000
_cell.angle_alpha   90.00
_cell.angle_beta   90.00
_cell.angle_gamma   90.00
#
_symmetry.space_group_name_H-M   'P 1'
#
loop_
_entity.id
_entity.type
_entity.pdbx_description
1 polymer ?
#
loop_
_entity_poly.entity_id
_entity_poly.type
_entity_poly.pdbx_seq_one_letter_code
_entity_poly.pdbx_strand_id
1 'polypeptide(L)'
;MHTRLDESKDVCRADFVKKFVKCRFSSRELAVNIANSLGMNIDRSFYCITLISALQAESKGLELLKALFADKGDVNAYGMEIFDQEQYLFVLFTDKEEDLETWVNNAKFALSALDNEAVIAVSNTHVDFSEATNAYLEASTAYDNRFVMGNEHVLWFSDVSSAAKDIEPFTENYLDGFRKALYAGDANALHDRIDELFQILKKKKFSLFAFRIIYNEIISMLLNKYLSYDGVSEQSIKYYDIFELSRCRRVSDLTEILRQLCNDILLKEEQNMPDENSVIGQVIDYIRENYADPGLSMGTIASIHGMSAANLSLKYKEQTGMYPSEYLMLLRMEKAKELLLGTNMSIQDIGTSVGYYDASSFIRRFKQHMGITPAKYRILVKNIN
;
A
#
# COMPACT_ATOMS: atom_id res chain seq x y z
N MET A 1 16.82 -29.00 37.24
CA MET A 1 18.18 -28.59 37.63
C MET A 1 18.94 -28.31 36.34
N HIS A 2 18.64 -27.17 35.68
CA HIS A 2 19.37 -26.73 34.50
C HIS A 2 20.77 -26.30 34.96
N THR A 3 21.79 -26.97 34.47
CA THR A 3 23.19 -26.72 34.85
C THR A 3 23.73 -25.49 34.13
N ARG A 4 24.55 -24.66 34.80
CA ARG A 4 25.29 -23.51 34.21
C ARG A 4 26.01 -23.82 32.88
N LEU A 5 26.33 -25.08 32.63
CA LEU A 5 26.93 -25.59 31.39
C LEU A 5 25.95 -25.60 30.19
N ASP A 6 24.66 -25.85 30.41
CA ASP A 6 23.65 -25.86 29.35
C ASP A 6 23.29 -24.43 28.93
N GLU A 7 23.15 -23.52 29.90
CA GLU A 7 23.00 -22.08 29.63
C GLU A 7 24.19 -21.54 28.83
N SER A 8 25.41 -21.99 29.13
CA SER A 8 26.61 -21.61 28.38
C SER A 8 26.60 -22.12 26.94
N LYS A 9 26.05 -23.32 26.67
CA LYS A 9 25.99 -23.88 25.31
C LYS A 9 24.95 -23.16 24.45
N ASP A 10 23.80 -22.82 25.01
CA ASP A 10 22.75 -22.12 24.26
C ASP A 10 23.19 -20.70 23.87
N VAL A 11 23.92 -20.00 24.75
CA VAL A 11 24.55 -18.72 24.40
C VAL A 11 25.56 -18.88 23.26
N CYS A 12 26.40 -19.93 23.29
CA CYS A 12 27.34 -20.20 22.21
C CYS A 12 26.66 -20.54 20.87
N ARG A 13 25.53 -21.26 20.89
CA ARG A 13 24.72 -21.56 19.71
C ARG A 13 24.11 -20.30 19.11
N ALA A 14 23.58 -19.41 19.96
CA ALA A 14 23.06 -18.11 19.51
C ALA A 14 24.17 -17.24 18.89
N ASP A 15 25.37 -17.21 19.50
CA ASP A 15 26.52 -16.50 18.93
C ASP A 15 27.00 -17.11 17.60
N PHE A 16 26.94 -18.44 17.46
CA PHE A 16 27.20 -19.13 16.20
C PHE A 16 26.22 -18.67 15.11
N VAL A 17 24.91 -18.72 15.37
CA VAL A 17 23.87 -18.29 14.42
C VAL A 17 24.12 -16.83 14.00
N LYS A 18 24.41 -15.95 14.94
CA LYS A 18 24.76 -14.55 14.66
C LYS A 18 25.98 -14.41 13.75
N LYS A 19 27.03 -15.19 13.96
CA LYS A 19 28.24 -15.19 13.13
C LYS A 19 27.98 -15.78 11.75
N PHE A 20 27.16 -16.81 11.66
CA PHE A 20 26.76 -17.49 10.43
C PHE A 20 26.03 -16.52 9.50
N VAL A 21 24.97 -15.89 10.00
CA VAL A 21 24.16 -14.92 9.24
C VAL A 21 25.00 -13.71 8.79
N LYS A 22 25.99 -13.30 9.58
CA LYS A 22 26.92 -12.22 9.22
C LYS A 22 28.08 -12.65 8.31
N CYS A 23 28.05 -13.87 7.77
CA CYS A 23 29.10 -14.47 6.95
C CYS A 23 30.51 -14.32 7.56
N ARG A 24 30.64 -14.57 8.87
CA ARG A 24 31.91 -14.41 9.62
C ARG A 24 32.80 -15.66 9.59
N PHE A 25 32.41 -16.70 8.88
CA PHE A 25 33.22 -17.88 8.66
C PHE A 25 33.94 -17.80 7.32
N SER A 26 35.23 -18.13 7.30
CA SER A 26 36.06 -18.10 6.10
C SER A 26 35.82 -19.29 5.15
N SER A 27 35.23 -20.37 5.65
CA SER A 27 34.86 -21.55 4.85
C SER A 27 33.72 -22.35 5.48
N ARG A 28 33.02 -23.15 4.67
CA ARG A 28 32.00 -24.10 5.11
C ARG A 28 32.56 -25.09 6.15
N GLU A 29 33.74 -25.66 5.90
CA GLU A 29 34.39 -26.61 6.81
C GLU A 29 34.63 -26.03 8.21
N LEU A 30 35.08 -24.77 8.29
CA LEU A 30 35.29 -24.10 9.57
C LEU A 30 33.97 -23.91 10.32
N ALA A 31 32.92 -23.48 9.61
CA ALA A 31 31.59 -23.32 10.19
C ALA A 31 31.04 -24.65 10.72
N VAL A 32 31.14 -25.72 9.92
CA VAL A 32 30.69 -27.08 10.28
C VAL A 32 31.46 -27.60 11.50
N ASN A 33 32.78 -27.45 11.54
CA ASN A 33 33.59 -27.90 12.68
C ASN A 33 33.22 -27.20 13.99
N ILE A 34 33.01 -25.89 13.95
CA ILE A 34 32.58 -25.11 15.12
C ILE A 34 31.16 -25.51 15.52
N ALA A 35 30.23 -25.64 14.58
CA ALA A 35 28.86 -26.07 14.83
C ALA A 35 28.79 -27.46 15.50
N ASN A 36 29.56 -28.43 14.99
CA ASN A 36 29.63 -29.78 15.55
C ASN A 36 30.12 -29.76 17.01
N SER A 37 31.07 -28.89 17.36
CA SER A 37 31.54 -28.73 18.75
C SER A 37 30.45 -28.21 19.71
N LEU A 38 29.43 -27.54 19.17
CA LEU A 38 28.24 -27.05 19.89
C LEU A 38 27.06 -28.04 19.83
N GLY A 39 27.25 -29.21 19.20
CA GLY A 39 26.21 -30.20 18.96
C GLY A 39 25.15 -29.72 17.96
N MET A 40 25.55 -28.91 16.97
CA MET A 40 24.70 -28.43 15.89
C MET A 40 25.06 -29.17 14.60
N ASN A 41 24.08 -29.80 13.96
CA ASN A 41 24.22 -30.44 12.67
C ASN A 41 23.78 -29.48 11.56
N ILE A 42 24.75 -28.82 10.94
CA ILE A 42 24.49 -27.84 9.87
C ILE A 42 25.02 -28.29 8.52
N ASP A 43 25.73 -29.42 8.45
CA ASP A 43 26.33 -29.91 7.20
C ASP A 43 25.28 -30.62 6.34
N ARG A 44 24.39 -29.80 5.80
CA ARG A 44 23.25 -30.23 4.99
C ARG A 44 23.29 -29.57 3.63
N SER A 45 22.58 -30.15 2.68
CA SER A 45 22.61 -29.70 1.28
C SER A 45 21.97 -28.31 1.10
N PHE A 46 20.94 -28.01 1.88
CA PHE A 46 20.15 -26.79 1.77
C PHE A 46 19.96 -26.11 3.13
N TYR A 47 19.76 -24.80 3.09
CA TYR A 47 19.30 -24.04 4.24
C TYR A 47 18.41 -22.86 3.84
N CYS A 48 17.58 -22.38 4.78
CA CYS A 48 16.89 -21.11 4.66
C CYS A 48 16.91 -20.38 6.01
N ILE A 49 16.68 -19.06 5.97
CA ILE A 49 16.54 -18.23 7.17
C ILE A 49 15.07 -17.88 7.35
N THR A 50 14.60 -17.98 8.59
CA THR A 50 13.24 -17.62 8.97
C THR A 50 13.26 -16.57 10.07
N LEU A 51 12.36 -15.58 9.95
CA LEU A 51 12.06 -14.60 10.99
C LEU A 51 10.65 -14.83 11.49
N ILE A 52 10.50 -14.90 12.81
CA ILE A 52 9.25 -15.21 13.47
C ILE A 52 8.97 -14.12 14.51
N SER A 53 7.80 -13.52 14.47
CA SER A 53 7.31 -12.68 15.57
C SER A 53 6.06 -13.29 16.19
N ALA A 54 5.99 -13.24 17.52
CA ALA A 54 4.84 -13.67 18.32
C ALA A 54 4.67 -12.66 19.47
N LEU A 55 3.53 -11.97 19.49
CA LEU A 55 3.29 -10.73 20.25
C LEU A 55 2.90 -10.97 21.72
N GLN A 56 2.67 -12.21 22.15
CA GLN A 56 2.13 -12.49 23.49
C GLN A 56 2.95 -13.44 24.37
N ALA A 57 4.20 -13.69 24.02
CA ALA A 57 4.99 -14.68 24.75
C ALA A 57 5.89 -14.04 25.82
N GLU A 58 5.30 -13.28 26.76
CA GLU A 58 5.96 -12.52 27.85
C GLU A 58 6.87 -13.34 28.81
N SER A 59 7.19 -14.61 28.53
CA SER A 59 8.28 -15.34 29.24
C SER A 59 8.54 -16.77 28.74
N LYS A 60 7.75 -17.31 27.79
CA LYS A 60 7.87 -18.71 27.34
C LYS A 60 7.91 -18.90 25.81
N GLY A 61 7.97 -17.82 25.03
CA GLY A 61 7.89 -17.87 23.56
C GLY A 61 9.04 -18.61 22.94
N LEU A 62 10.27 -18.24 23.29
CA LEU A 62 11.46 -18.89 22.79
C LEU A 62 11.51 -20.39 23.16
N GLU A 63 11.12 -20.77 24.37
CA GLU A 63 11.11 -22.18 24.80
C GLU A 63 10.03 -23.00 24.09
N LEU A 64 8.87 -22.40 23.84
CA LEU A 64 7.81 -23.00 23.02
C LEU A 64 8.26 -23.16 21.57
N LEU A 65 8.85 -22.12 20.99
CA LEU A 65 9.41 -22.16 19.63
C LEU A 65 10.52 -23.21 19.55
N LYS A 66 11.49 -23.21 20.48
CA LYS A 66 12.51 -24.25 20.59
C LYS A 66 11.93 -25.65 20.76
N ALA A 67 10.80 -25.83 21.45
CA ALA A 67 10.14 -27.13 21.57
C ALA A 67 9.37 -27.54 20.29
N LEU A 68 8.79 -26.56 19.58
CA LEU A 68 8.19 -26.75 18.27
C LEU A 68 9.25 -27.09 17.22
N PHE A 69 10.44 -26.50 17.36
CA PHE A 69 11.58 -26.54 16.43
C PHE A 69 12.73 -27.44 16.88
N ALA A 70 12.56 -28.15 18.00
CA ALA A 70 13.50 -29.17 18.43
C ALA A 70 13.67 -30.18 17.29
N ASP A 71 14.88 -30.72 17.10
CA ASP A 71 15.22 -31.68 16.04
C ASP A 71 14.13 -32.76 15.90
N LYS A 72 13.21 -32.52 14.95
CA LYS A 72 12.09 -33.40 14.63
C LYS A 72 12.24 -33.76 13.17
N GLY A 73 12.92 -34.87 12.92
CA GLY A 73 13.06 -35.44 11.58
C GLY A 73 14.22 -34.85 10.78
N ASP A 74 13.96 -34.52 9.51
CA ASP A 74 14.96 -34.24 8.48
C ASP A 74 15.45 -32.77 8.45
N VAL A 75 14.82 -31.88 9.23
CA VAL A 75 15.19 -30.45 9.34
C VAL A 75 15.85 -30.16 10.68
N ASN A 76 17.07 -29.64 10.64
CA ASN A 76 17.80 -29.14 11.81
C ASN A 76 17.61 -27.63 11.94
N ALA A 77 17.02 -27.18 13.05
CA ALA A 77 16.67 -25.77 13.25
C ALA A 77 17.46 -25.16 14.42
N TYR A 78 18.11 -24.02 14.18
CA TYR A 78 18.88 -23.31 15.20
C TYR A 78 18.55 -21.83 15.18
N GLY A 79 18.21 -21.28 16.34
CA GLY A 79 17.74 -19.90 16.41
C GLY A 79 18.22 -19.10 17.60
N MET A 80 17.96 -17.80 17.51
CA MET A 80 18.28 -16.80 18.52
C MET A 80 17.18 -15.74 18.58
N GLU A 81 17.06 -15.08 19.73
CA GLU A 81 16.18 -13.93 19.94
C GLU A 81 16.84 -12.63 19.48
N ILE A 82 16.06 -11.76 18.85
CA ILE A 82 16.40 -10.41 18.42
C ILE A 82 15.64 -9.44 19.33
N PHE A 83 16.31 -9.04 20.42
CA PHE A 83 15.70 -8.28 21.53
C PHE A 83 15.13 -6.91 21.15
N ASP A 84 15.70 -6.23 20.16
CA ASP A 84 15.26 -4.89 19.73
C ASP A 84 14.02 -4.92 18.84
N GLN A 85 13.63 -6.09 18.31
CA GLN A 85 12.54 -6.21 17.34
C GLN A 85 11.46 -7.22 17.73
N GLU A 86 11.51 -7.79 18.95
CA GLU A 86 10.59 -8.84 19.42
C GLU A 86 10.45 -9.99 18.41
N GLN A 87 11.59 -10.39 17.83
CA GLN A 87 11.66 -11.39 16.77
C GLN A 87 12.58 -12.54 17.15
N TYR A 88 12.34 -13.68 16.53
CA TYR A 88 13.19 -14.86 16.59
C TYR A 88 13.72 -15.17 15.20
N LEU A 89 15.04 -15.30 15.10
CA LEU A 89 15.70 -15.75 13.88
C LEU A 89 16.01 -17.23 14.02
N PHE A 90 15.64 -18.03 13.02
CA PHE A 90 16.06 -19.42 12.89
C PHE A 90 16.74 -19.66 11.55
N VAL A 91 17.79 -20.47 11.56
CA VAL A 91 18.39 -21.06 10.37
C VAL A 91 18.00 -22.53 10.33
N LEU A 92 17.36 -22.94 9.25
CA LEU A 92 16.89 -24.30 9.02
C LEU A 92 17.81 -24.98 8.02
N PHE A 93 18.28 -26.18 8.33
CA PHE A 93 19.17 -26.97 7.49
C PHE A 93 18.51 -28.32 7.14
N THR A 94 18.59 -28.75 5.88
CA THR A 94 18.04 -30.04 5.42
C THR A 94 18.75 -30.55 4.17
N ASP A 95 18.61 -31.84 3.88
CA ASP A 95 19.10 -32.46 2.64
C ASP A 95 18.06 -32.46 1.51
N LYS A 96 16.80 -32.10 1.77
CA LYS A 96 15.75 -31.96 0.75
C LYS A 96 15.00 -30.65 0.91
N GLU A 97 14.90 -29.90 -0.17
CA GLU A 97 14.22 -28.59 -0.17
C GLU A 97 12.75 -28.65 0.27
N GLU A 98 12.01 -29.71 -0.12
CA GLU A 98 10.59 -29.92 0.22
C GLU A 98 10.32 -29.99 1.74
N ASP A 99 11.33 -30.40 2.52
CA ASP A 99 11.22 -30.50 3.97
C ASP A 99 11.15 -29.13 4.63
N LEU A 100 11.78 -28.09 4.04
CA LEU A 100 11.72 -26.71 4.55
C LEU A 100 10.29 -26.18 4.45
N GLU A 101 9.65 -26.32 3.29
CA GLU A 101 8.29 -25.84 3.08
C GLU A 101 7.29 -26.53 4.02
N THR A 102 7.40 -27.86 4.13
CA THR A 102 6.57 -28.65 5.04
C THR A 102 6.75 -28.20 6.49
N TRP A 103 8.00 -28.01 6.91
CA TRP A 103 8.33 -27.60 8.27
C TRP A 103 7.77 -26.22 8.60
N VAL A 104 7.96 -25.24 7.72
CA VAL A 104 7.52 -23.85 7.96
C VAL A 104 6.00 -23.75 7.97
N ASN A 105 5.30 -24.49 7.12
CA ASN A 105 3.84 -24.54 7.14
C ASN A 105 3.28 -25.16 8.43
N ASN A 106 3.92 -26.23 8.92
CA ASN A 106 3.57 -26.82 10.21
C ASN A 106 3.83 -25.85 11.38
N ALA A 107 4.95 -25.12 11.32
CA ALA A 107 5.27 -24.06 12.27
C ALA A 107 4.19 -22.98 12.27
N LYS A 108 3.76 -22.51 11.09
CA LYS A 108 2.72 -21.51 10.94
C LYS A 108 1.38 -22.00 11.49
N PHE A 109 1.01 -23.23 11.22
CA PHE A 109 -0.21 -23.83 11.76
C PHE A 109 -0.19 -23.88 13.29
N ALA A 110 0.91 -24.37 13.87
CA ALA A 110 1.07 -24.46 15.32
C ALA A 110 1.05 -23.08 15.99
N LEU A 111 1.74 -22.09 15.42
CA LEU A 111 1.79 -20.73 15.97
C LEU A 111 0.48 -19.98 15.83
N SER A 112 -0.23 -20.14 14.70
CA SER A 112 -1.52 -19.46 14.50
C SER A 112 -2.61 -19.93 15.47
N ALA A 113 -2.47 -21.14 16.05
CA ALA A 113 -3.36 -21.63 17.11
C ALA A 113 -3.10 -20.96 18.48
N LEU A 114 -1.93 -20.36 18.66
CA LEU A 114 -1.49 -19.75 19.91
C LEU A 114 -1.55 -18.22 19.85
N ASP A 115 -1.17 -17.66 18.70
CA ASP A 115 -1.15 -16.23 18.41
C ASP A 115 -1.56 -16.04 16.95
N ASN A 116 -2.78 -15.53 16.75
CA ASN A 116 -3.30 -15.24 15.41
C ASN A 116 -2.55 -14.09 14.72
N GLU A 117 -1.79 -13.30 15.48
CA GLU A 117 -0.95 -12.23 14.93
C GLU A 117 0.43 -12.72 14.50
N ALA A 118 0.80 -13.97 14.79
CA ALA A 118 2.13 -14.50 14.54
C ALA A 118 2.49 -14.48 13.05
N VAL A 119 3.70 -13.99 12.75
CA VAL A 119 4.23 -13.89 11.39
C VAL A 119 5.42 -14.83 11.25
N ILE A 120 5.47 -15.57 10.15
CA ILE A 120 6.65 -16.31 9.73
C ILE A 120 7.05 -15.83 8.35
N ALA A 121 8.27 -15.31 8.23
CA ALA A 121 8.85 -14.86 6.98
C ALA A 121 10.10 -15.67 6.64
N VAL A 122 10.26 -16.05 5.38
CA VAL A 122 11.28 -17.02 4.94
C VAL A 122 12.02 -16.52 3.71
N SER A 123 13.34 -16.73 3.70
CA SER A 123 14.21 -16.50 2.54
C SER A 123 13.92 -17.48 1.41
N ASN A 124 14.63 -17.36 0.29
CA ASN A 124 14.76 -18.47 -0.64
C ASN A 124 15.58 -19.61 0.01
N THR A 125 15.60 -20.75 -0.67
CA THR A 125 16.50 -21.86 -0.36
C THR A 125 17.90 -21.55 -0.87
N HIS A 126 18.91 -21.77 -0.02
CA HIS A 126 20.32 -21.53 -0.31
C HIS A 126 21.15 -22.80 -0.11
N VAL A 127 22.28 -22.88 -0.82
CA VAL A 127 23.23 -24.01 -0.76
C VAL A 127 24.58 -23.56 -0.24
N ASP A 128 25.03 -22.36 -0.60
CA ASP A 128 26.31 -21.81 -0.17
C ASP A 128 26.15 -20.97 1.10
N PHE A 129 26.97 -21.26 2.11
CA PHE A 129 27.01 -20.52 3.37
C PHE A 129 27.46 -19.06 3.18
N SER A 130 28.14 -18.74 2.07
CA SER A 130 28.50 -17.36 1.73
C SER A 130 27.26 -16.48 1.47
N GLU A 131 26.12 -17.09 1.13
CA GLU A 131 24.84 -16.41 0.87
C GLU A 131 24.05 -16.10 2.14
N ALA A 132 24.53 -16.49 3.33
CA ALA A 132 23.74 -16.41 4.56
C ALA A 132 23.32 -14.98 4.93
N THR A 133 24.14 -13.98 4.60
CA THR A 133 23.75 -12.57 4.75
C THR A 133 22.61 -12.20 3.80
N ASN A 134 22.66 -12.66 2.55
CA ASN A 134 21.58 -12.41 1.58
C ASN A 134 20.29 -13.12 2.03
N ALA A 135 20.36 -14.39 2.44
CA ALA A 135 19.23 -15.13 2.98
C ALA A 135 18.53 -14.37 4.13
N TYR A 136 19.31 -13.75 5.02
CA TYR A 136 18.73 -12.94 6.10
C TYR A 136 18.05 -11.67 5.58
N LEU A 137 18.67 -10.97 4.63
CA LEU A 137 18.07 -9.80 4.00
C LEU A 137 16.77 -10.16 3.25
N GLU A 138 16.72 -11.32 2.62
CA GLU A 138 15.52 -11.85 1.97
C GLU A 138 14.40 -12.12 2.99
N ALA A 139 14.69 -12.85 4.08
CA ALA A 139 13.72 -13.12 5.15
C ALA A 139 13.25 -11.83 5.83
N SER A 140 14.16 -10.88 6.05
CA SER A 140 13.87 -9.54 6.58
C SER A 140 12.95 -8.74 5.64
N THR A 141 13.23 -8.78 4.33
CA THR A 141 12.37 -8.14 3.31
C THR A 141 10.98 -8.80 3.27
N ALA A 142 10.91 -10.12 3.36
CA ALA A 142 9.65 -10.84 3.43
C ALA A 142 8.85 -10.48 4.70
N TYR A 143 9.52 -10.35 5.84
CA TYR A 143 8.91 -9.94 7.11
C TYR A 143 8.34 -8.52 7.06
N ASP A 144 9.04 -7.59 6.40
CA ASP A 144 8.55 -6.23 6.21
C ASP A 144 7.28 -6.18 5.36
N ASN A 145 7.08 -7.13 4.45
CA ASN A 145 5.89 -7.22 3.61
C ASN A 145 4.62 -7.69 4.35
N ARG A 146 4.75 -8.15 5.62
CA ARG A 146 3.59 -8.52 6.47
C ARG A 146 2.55 -7.42 6.57
N PHE A 147 2.98 -6.16 6.48
CA PHE A 147 2.10 -5.00 6.53
C PHE A 147 1.05 -5.03 5.40
N VAL A 148 1.47 -5.45 4.21
CA VAL A 148 0.64 -5.48 3.00
C VAL A 148 -0.01 -6.84 2.81
N MET A 149 0.77 -7.91 2.92
CA MET A 149 0.33 -9.28 2.64
C MET A 149 -0.41 -9.92 3.82
N GLY A 150 -0.40 -9.27 4.99
CA GLY A 150 -0.96 -9.81 6.22
C GLY A 150 -0.11 -10.93 6.80
N ASN A 151 -0.75 -11.77 7.60
CA ASN A 151 -0.11 -12.83 8.36
C ASN A 151 -0.90 -14.15 8.32
N GLU A 152 -1.85 -14.31 7.39
CA GLU A 152 -2.65 -15.54 7.27
C GLU A 152 -1.80 -16.73 6.81
N HIS A 153 -0.78 -16.46 5.99
CA HIS A 153 0.12 -17.46 5.41
C HIS A 153 1.58 -17.15 5.73
N VAL A 154 2.46 -18.11 5.43
CA VAL A 154 3.91 -17.92 5.45
C VAL A 154 4.30 -16.90 4.38
N LEU A 155 5.15 -15.93 4.74
CA LEU A 155 5.64 -14.90 3.83
C LEU A 155 6.97 -15.35 3.21
N TRP A 156 6.91 -15.86 1.98
CA TRP A 156 8.11 -16.24 1.23
C TRP A 156 8.70 -15.05 0.49
N PHE A 157 10.02 -14.93 0.46
CA PHE A 157 10.68 -13.88 -0.32
C PHE A 157 10.41 -14.00 -1.83
N SER A 158 10.26 -15.21 -2.35
CA SER A 158 9.88 -15.48 -3.75
C SER A 158 8.55 -14.81 -4.13
N ASP A 159 7.56 -14.85 -3.22
CA ASP A 159 6.28 -14.17 -3.38
C ASP A 159 6.45 -12.64 -3.45
N VAL A 160 7.29 -12.09 -2.58
CA VAL A 160 7.59 -10.64 -2.54
C VAL A 160 8.33 -10.16 -3.79
N SER A 161 9.28 -10.94 -4.30
CA SER A 161 10.07 -10.61 -5.48
C SER A 161 9.21 -10.61 -6.75
N SER A 162 8.26 -11.55 -6.85
CA SER A 162 7.33 -11.63 -7.98
C SER A 162 6.37 -10.42 -8.02
N ALA A 163 5.93 -9.95 -6.86
CA ALA A 163 4.99 -8.84 -6.68
C ALA A 163 5.51 -7.47 -7.17
N ALA A 164 6.83 -7.28 -7.22
CA ALA A 164 7.45 -5.98 -7.53
C ALA A 164 7.47 -5.64 -9.04
N LYS A 165 7.18 -6.60 -9.93
CA LYS A 165 7.35 -6.43 -11.39
C LYS A 165 6.18 -5.75 -12.12
N ASP A 166 5.04 -5.52 -11.45
CA ASP A 166 3.79 -5.06 -12.08
C ASP A 166 3.31 -3.65 -11.63
N ILE A 167 4.20 -2.79 -11.14
CA ILE A 167 3.84 -1.54 -10.43
C ILE A 167 3.38 -0.41 -11.35
N GLU A 168 3.98 -0.26 -12.54
CA GLU A 168 3.86 0.98 -13.32
C GLU A 168 2.48 1.23 -13.97
N PRO A 169 1.83 0.30 -14.68
CA PRO A 169 0.62 0.63 -15.45
C PRO A 169 -0.63 0.84 -14.58
N PHE A 170 -0.65 0.27 -13.38
CA PHE A 170 -1.77 0.35 -12.45
C PHE A 170 -1.77 1.67 -11.68
N THR A 171 -0.60 2.09 -11.22
CA THR A 171 -0.41 3.22 -10.31
C THR A 171 -0.87 4.53 -10.94
N GLU A 172 -0.51 4.79 -12.21
CA GLU A 172 -0.90 6.05 -12.88
C GLU A 172 -2.43 6.21 -13.01
N ASN A 173 -3.13 5.17 -13.48
CA ASN A 173 -4.58 5.25 -13.71
C ASN A 173 -5.37 5.42 -12.41
N TYR A 174 -4.98 4.69 -11.36
CA TYR A 174 -5.64 4.79 -10.07
C TYR A 174 -5.41 6.17 -9.44
N LEU A 175 -4.16 6.65 -9.43
CA LEU A 175 -3.81 7.94 -8.82
C LEU A 175 -4.45 9.12 -9.54
N ASP A 176 -4.55 9.07 -10.86
CA ASP A 176 -5.25 10.09 -11.64
C ASP A 176 -6.75 10.12 -11.28
N GLY A 177 -7.39 8.95 -11.15
CA GLY A 177 -8.77 8.82 -10.67
C GLY A 177 -8.98 9.36 -9.26
N PHE A 178 -8.05 9.07 -8.34
CA PHE A 178 -8.07 9.58 -6.97
C PHE A 178 -7.92 11.10 -6.94
N ARG A 179 -6.95 11.64 -7.69
CA ARG A 179 -6.70 13.07 -7.82
C ARG A 179 -7.96 13.80 -8.27
N LYS A 180 -8.64 13.29 -9.29
CA LYS A 180 -9.88 13.89 -9.82
C LYS A 180 -10.98 13.93 -8.78
N ALA A 181 -11.22 12.83 -8.05
CA ALA A 181 -12.22 12.80 -6.97
C ALA A 181 -11.89 13.82 -5.87
N LEU A 182 -10.60 13.90 -5.48
CA LEU A 182 -10.13 14.84 -4.46
C LEU A 182 -10.38 16.29 -4.84
N TYR A 183 -10.03 16.68 -6.06
CA TYR A 183 -10.17 18.08 -6.47
C TYR A 183 -11.59 18.44 -6.91
N ALA A 184 -12.45 17.46 -7.22
CA ALA A 184 -13.86 17.68 -7.48
C ALA A 184 -14.68 17.91 -6.19
N GLY A 185 -14.12 17.59 -5.01
CA GLY A 185 -14.85 17.61 -3.73
C GLY A 185 -15.94 16.53 -3.64
N ASP A 186 -15.81 15.45 -4.42
CA ASP A 186 -16.79 14.37 -4.43
C ASP A 186 -16.46 13.36 -3.32
N ALA A 187 -17.17 13.50 -2.19
CA ALA A 187 -17.01 12.65 -1.03
C ALA A 187 -17.25 11.15 -1.34
N ASN A 188 -18.26 10.85 -2.14
CA ASN A 188 -18.60 9.46 -2.46
C ASN A 188 -17.54 8.85 -3.37
N ALA A 189 -17.11 9.58 -4.41
CA ALA A 189 -16.05 9.11 -5.28
C ALA A 189 -14.71 8.94 -4.53
N LEU A 190 -14.39 9.82 -3.57
CA LEU A 190 -13.20 9.66 -2.73
C LEU A 190 -13.24 8.39 -1.88
N HIS A 191 -14.37 8.12 -1.21
CA HIS A 191 -14.55 6.89 -0.42
C HIS A 191 -14.48 5.65 -1.31
N ASP A 192 -15.14 5.66 -2.47
CA ASP A 192 -15.10 4.57 -3.45
C ASP A 192 -13.67 4.27 -3.92
N ARG A 193 -12.85 5.32 -4.13
CA ARG A 193 -11.44 5.15 -4.50
C ARG A 193 -10.62 4.54 -3.38
N ILE A 194 -10.81 4.98 -2.12
CA ILE A 194 -10.13 4.36 -0.98
C ILE A 194 -10.51 2.87 -0.85
N ASP A 195 -11.79 2.53 -1.06
CA ASP A 195 -12.24 1.14 -1.05
C ASP A 195 -11.65 0.32 -2.19
N GLU A 196 -11.58 0.89 -3.39
CA GLU A 196 -10.90 0.28 -4.53
C GLU A 196 -9.42 -0.01 -4.21
N LEU A 197 -8.70 0.96 -3.63
CA LEU A 197 -7.31 0.77 -3.19
C LEU A 197 -7.20 -0.36 -2.17
N PHE A 198 -8.06 -0.37 -1.15
CA PHE A 198 -8.05 -1.41 -0.13
C PHE A 198 -8.24 -2.79 -0.73
N GLN A 199 -9.24 -2.96 -1.61
CA GLN A 199 -9.52 -4.23 -2.26
C GLN A 199 -8.37 -4.68 -3.16
N ILE A 200 -7.72 -3.74 -3.84
CA ILE A 200 -6.59 -4.03 -4.72
C ILE A 200 -5.37 -4.46 -3.90
N LEU A 201 -5.07 -3.74 -2.81
CA LEU A 201 -3.99 -4.10 -1.88
C LEU A 201 -4.24 -5.44 -1.19
N LYS A 202 -5.50 -5.81 -0.94
CA LYS A 202 -5.86 -7.10 -0.35
C LYS A 202 -5.80 -8.26 -1.35
N LYS A 203 -6.24 -8.04 -2.60
CA LYS A 203 -6.37 -9.11 -3.61
C LYS A 203 -5.07 -9.41 -4.35
N LYS A 204 -4.22 -8.40 -4.56
CA LYS A 204 -2.92 -8.59 -5.20
C LYS A 204 -1.84 -8.62 -4.13
N LYS A 205 -0.93 -9.59 -4.23
CA LYS A 205 0.34 -9.57 -3.49
C LYS A 205 1.13 -8.36 -4.00
N PHE A 206 0.97 -7.17 -3.41
CA PHE A 206 1.82 -6.02 -3.70
C PHE A 206 3.08 -6.08 -2.84
N SER A 207 4.20 -5.62 -3.40
CA SER A 207 5.39 -5.41 -2.58
C SER A 207 5.21 -4.19 -1.67
N LEU A 208 5.85 -4.19 -0.51
CA LEU A 208 5.88 -3.05 0.41
C LEU A 208 6.40 -1.78 -0.28
N PHE A 209 7.33 -1.94 -1.22
CA PHE A 209 7.84 -0.84 -2.03
C PHE A 209 6.76 -0.22 -2.93
N ALA A 210 5.99 -1.04 -3.66
CA ALA A 210 4.89 -0.57 -4.50
C ALA A 210 3.84 0.18 -3.67
N PHE A 211 3.47 -0.43 -2.55
CA PHE A 211 2.57 0.17 -1.58
C PHE A 211 3.10 1.53 -1.11
N ARG A 212 4.39 1.62 -0.75
CA ARG A 212 5.06 2.87 -0.34
C ARG A 212 4.99 3.98 -1.37
N ILE A 213 5.07 3.67 -2.65
CA ILE A 213 4.89 4.68 -3.70
C ILE A 213 3.45 5.20 -3.68
N ILE A 214 2.49 4.28 -3.81
CA ILE A 214 1.07 4.62 -3.97
C ILE A 214 0.56 5.43 -2.77
N TYR A 215 0.79 4.95 -1.54
CA TYR A 215 0.23 5.64 -0.38
C TYR A 215 0.93 6.98 -0.12
N ASN A 216 2.25 7.10 -0.34
CA ASN A 216 2.94 8.38 -0.11
C ASN A 216 2.42 9.44 -1.07
N GLU A 217 2.12 9.08 -2.32
CA GLU A 217 1.50 10.01 -3.27
C GLU A 217 0.08 10.41 -2.83
N ILE A 218 -0.74 9.46 -2.38
CA ILE A 218 -2.09 9.74 -1.88
C ILE A 218 -2.07 10.66 -0.66
N ILE A 219 -1.28 10.31 0.36
CA ILE A 219 -1.11 11.14 1.56
C ILE A 219 -0.61 12.52 1.17
N SER A 220 0.39 12.63 0.30
CA SER A 220 0.90 13.92 -0.15
C SER A 220 -0.18 14.75 -0.85
N MET A 221 -1.01 14.15 -1.70
CA MET A 221 -2.13 14.84 -2.35
C MET A 221 -3.15 15.36 -1.33
N LEU A 222 -3.54 14.52 -0.38
CA LEU A 222 -4.50 14.88 0.67
C LEU A 222 -3.94 15.97 1.59
N LEU A 223 -2.70 15.83 2.06
CA LEU A 223 -2.06 16.83 2.92
C LEU A 223 -1.90 18.17 2.21
N ASN A 224 -1.45 18.18 0.96
CA ASN A 224 -1.33 19.42 0.18
C ASN A 224 -2.69 20.11 0.02
N LYS A 225 -3.76 19.35 -0.22
CA LYS A 225 -5.12 19.88 -0.30
C LYS A 225 -5.60 20.40 1.05
N TYR A 226 -5.38 19.66 2.14
CA TYR A 226 -5.76 20.08 3.49
C TYR A 226 -5.02 21.36 3.93
N LEU A 227 -3.71 21.44 3.66
CA LEU A 227 -2.87 22.61 3.95
C LEU A 227 -3.17 23.82 3.06
N SER A 228 -3.88 23.65 1.95
CA SER A 228 -4.28 24.77 1.10
C SER A 228 -5.42 25.61 1.70
N TYR A 229 -6.08 25.14 2.76
CA TYR A 229 -7.13 25.88 3.45
C TYR A 229 -6.57 26.90 4.45
N ASP A 230 -7.18 28.09 4.46
CA ASP A 230 -6.84 29.15 5.40
C ASP A 230 -7.05 28.72 6.86
N GLY A 231 -6.11 29.10 7.72
CA GLY A 231 -6.13 28.79 9.16
C GLY A 231 -5.65 27.38 9.54
N VAL A 232 -5.18 26.58 8.57
CA VAL A 232 -4.53 25.29 8.81
C VAL A 232 -3.02 25.50 8.91
N SER A 233 -2.39 25.04 9.99
CA SER A 233 -0.93 25.07 10.17
C SER A 233 -0.35 23.65 10.18
N GLU A 234 0.94 23.48 9.87
CA GLU A 234 1.63 22.17 9.95
C GLU A 234 1.47 21.51 11.34
N GLN A 235 1.32 22.31 12.40
CA GLN A 235 1.11 21.84 13.78
C GLN A 235 -0.28 21.23 14.01
N SER A 236 -1.23 21.46 13.11
CA SER A 236 -2.59 20.90 13.18
C SER A 236 -2.73 19.54 12.48
N ILE A 237 -1.69 19.09 11.77
CA ILE A 237 -1.67 17.79 11.10
C ILE A 237 -1.43 16.69 12.16
N LYS A 238 -2.51 16.15 12.72
CA LYS A 238 -2.45 14.96 13.59
C LYS A 238 -2.15 13.66 12.83
N TYR A 239 -2.30 13.68 11.50
CA TYR A 239 -2.29 12.48 10.64
C TYR A 239 -0.90 12.11 10.08
N TYR A 240 0.09 12.98 10.24
CA TYR A 240 1.46 12.78 9.74
C TYR A 240 2.49 12.90 10.86
N ASP A 241 2.15 12.37 12.04
CA ASP A 241 3.15 12.10 13.05
C ASP A 241 3.89 10.81 12.67
N ILE A 242 5.23 10.84 12.72
CA ILE A 242 6.12 9.68 12.54
C ILE A 242 5.65 8.52 13.44
N PHE A 243 5.09 8.85 14.62
CA PHE A 243 4.57 7.87 15.57
C PHE A 243 3.24 7.22 15.14
N GLU A 244 2.35 7.89 14.40
CA GLU A 244 1.09 7.29 13.95
C GLU A 244 1.30 6.35 12.76
N LEU A 245 2.16 6.72 11.81
CA LEU A 245 2.52 5.84 10.70
C LEU A 245 3.29 4.58 11.16
N SER A 246 4.12 4.71 12.21
CA SER A 246 4.81 3.55 12.81
C SER A 246 3.87 2.60 13.57
N ARG A 247 2.67 3.06 13.94
CA ARG A 247 1.63 2.22 14.57
C ARG A 247 0.75 1.50 13.57
N CYS A 248 0.79 1.87 12.30
CA CYS A 248 0.08 1.14 11.26
C CYS A 248 0.69 -0.26 11.15
N ARG A 249 -0.06 -1.29 11.52
CA ARG A 249 0.37 -2.69 11.47
C ARG A 249 -0.19 -3.42 10.25
N ARG A 250 -1.28 -2.90 9.68
CA ARG A 250 -2.00 -3.46 8.54
C ARG A 250 -2.44 -2.38 7.57
N VAL A 251 -2.73 -2.79 6.33
CA VAL A 251 -3.35 -1.91 5.31
C VAL A 251 -4.65 -1.26 5.82
N SER A 252 -5.44 -1.96 6.65
CA SER A 252 -6.68 -1.42 7.23
C SER A 252 -6.44 -0.16 8.07
N ASP A 253 -5.36 -0.13 8.83
CA ASP A 253 -5.03 1.00 9.72
C ASP A 253 -4.73 2.24 8.89
N LEU A 254 -3.99 2.05 7.78
CA LEU A 254 -3.72 3.14 6.84
C LEU A 254 -5.01 3.63 6.17
N THR A 255 -5.89 2.73 5.71
CA THR A 255 -7.12 3.15 5.03
C THR A 255 -8.02 3.99 5.93
N GLU A 256 -8.03 3.72 7.24
CA GLU A 256 -8.75 4.52 8.22
C GLU A 256 -8.16 5.93 8.33
N ILE A 257 -6.83 6.06 8.39
CA ILE A 257 -6.15 7.36 8.39
C ILE A 257 -6.48 8.16 7.11
N LEU A 258 -6.47 7.51 5.95
CA LEU A 258 -6.82 8.15 4.68
C LEU A 258 -8.28 8.63 4.67
N ARG A 259 -9.22 7.82 5.19
CA ARG A 259 -10.64 8.19 5.31
C ARG A 259 -10.83 9.40 6.22
N GLN A 260 -10.16 9.41 7.37
CA GLN A 260 -10.24 10.54 8.31
C GLN A 260 -9.72 11.83 7.67
N LEU A 261 -8.58 11.77 6.98
CA LEU A 261 -8.02 12.94 6.30
C LEU A 261 -8.93 13.44 5.16
N CYS A 262 -9.54 12.54 4.39
CA CYS A 262 -10.56 12.92 3.39
C CYS A 262 -11.75 13.61 4.03
N ASN A 263 -12.29 13.08 5.14
CA ASN A 263 -13.42 13.69 5.84
C ASN A 263 -13.07 15.10 6.36
N ASP A 264 -11.87 15.29 6.91
CA ASP A 264 -11.42 16.61 7.37
C ASP A 264 -11.29 17.61 6.23
N ILE A 265 -10.82 17.17 5.06
CA ILE A 265 -10.77 17.99 3.84
C ILE A 265 -12.19 18.39 3.42
N LEU A 266 -13.13 17.45 3.40
CA LEU A 266 -14.52 17.70 3.00
C LEU A 266 -15.23 18.66 3.97
N LEU A 267 -15.02 18.49 5.28
CA LEU A 267 -15.53 19.43 6.30
C LEU A 267 -14.95 20.84 6.12
N LYS A 268 -13.68 20.94 5.75
CA LYS A 268 -13.05 22.22 5.43
C LYS A 268 -13.55 22.79 4.10
N GLU A 269 -13.87 21.97 3.11
CA GLU A 269 -14.51 22.43 1.87
C GLU A 269 -15.90 23.00 2.13
N GLU A 270 -16.71 22.38 2.99
CA GLU A 270 -18.00 22.92 3.40
C GLU A 270 -17.86 24.24 4.16
N GLN A 271 -16.87 24.36 5.06
CA GLN A 271 -16.62 25.56 5.85
C GLN A 271 -15.99 26.71 5.06
N ASN A 272 -15.15 26.38 4.07
CA ASN A 272 -14.47 27.33 3.17
C ASN A 272 -15.15 27.40 1.80
N MET A 273 -16.37 26.87 1.65
CA MET A 273 -17.16 27.17 0.46
C MET A 273 -17.16 28.68 0.35
N PRO A 274 -16.74 29.22 -0.81
CA PRO A 274 -16.78 30.65 -1.02
C PRO A 274 -18.21 31.08 -0.67
N ASP A 275 -18.37 32.12 0.16
CA ASP A 275 -19.67 32.76 0.36
C ASP A 275 -20.36 32.81 -1.01
N GLU A 276 -21.63 32.41 -1.11
CA GLU A 276 -22.39 32.47 -2.39
C GLU A 276 -22.27 33.88 -3.02
N ASN A 277 -21.97 34.89 -2.20
CA ASN A 277 -21.73 36.27 -2.61
C ASN A 277 -20.30 36.58 -3.12
N SER A 278 -19.37 35.64 -3.06
CA SER A 278 -17.99 35.81 -3.52
C SER A 278 -17.88 35.55 -5.03
N VAL A 279 -16.98 36.28 -5.69
CA VAL A 279 -16.80 36.19 -7.15
C VAL A 279 -16.48 34.77 -7.63
N ILE A 280 -15.70 33.98 -6.86
CA ILE A 280 -15.36 32.60 -7.27
C ILE A 280 -16.48 31.60 -6.97
N GLY A 281 -17.26 31.79 -5.89
CA GLY A 281 -18.48 31.01 -5.67
C GLY A 281 -19.45 31.15 -6.84
N GLN A 282 -19.73 32.38 -7.24
CA GLN A 282 -20.58 32.69 -8.40
C GLN A 282 -20.04 32.10 -9.71
N VAL A 283 -18.72 32.04 -9.89
CA VAL A 283 -18.10 31.39 -11.06
C VAL A 283 -18.30 29.88 -11.05
N ILE A 284 -18.15 29.23 -9.89
CA ILE A 284 -18.38 27.79 -9.73
C ILE A 284 -19.83 27.45 -10.04
N ASP A 285 -20.78 28.21 -9.47
CA ASP A 285 -22.21 28.00 -9.68
C ASP A 285 -22.60 28.26 -11.14
N TYR A 286 -22.07 29.32 -11.75
CA TYR A 286 -22.29 29.58 -13.16
C TYR A 286 -21.78 28.43 -14.03
N ILE A 287 -20.61 27.86 -13.74
CA ILE A 287 -20.09 26.69 -14.45
C ILE A 287 -21.00 25.47 -14.23
N ARG A 288 -21.48 25.24 -13.00
CA ARG A 288 -22.37 24.13 -12.65
C ARG A 288 -23.73 24.21 -13.33
N GLU A 289 -24.28 25.40 -13.49
CA GLU A 289 -25.58 25.61 -14.15
C GLU A 289 -25.47 25.56 -15.67
N ASN A 290 -24.32 25.97 -16.22
CA ASN A 290 -24.14 26.17 -17.66
C ASN A 290 -23.18 25.16 -18.32
N TYR A 291 -22.76 24.10 -17.61
CA TYR A 291 -21.76 23.15 -18.13
C TYR A 291 -22.14 22.53 -19.48
N ALA A 292 -23.44 22.38 -19.75
CA ALA A 292 -23.96 21.78 -20.97
C ALA A 292 -23.85 22.71 -22.20
N ASP A 293 -23.51 24.00 -22.04
CA ASP A 293 -23.30 24.93 -23.15
C ASP A 293 -21.90 24.70 -23.80
N PRO A 294 -21.82 24.24 -25.06
CA PRO A 294 -20.55 24.07 -25.75
C PRO A 294 -19.73 25.36 -25.91
N GLY A 295 -20.40 26.52 -25.88
CA GLY A 295 -19.79 27.86 -25.99
C GLY A 295 -19.32 28.45 -24.67
N LEU A 296 -19.51 27.76 -23.54
CA LEU A 296 -19.07 28.24 -22.23
C LEU A 296 -17.56 28.50 -22.22
N SER A 297 -17.19 29.73 -21.94
CA SER A 297 -15.80 30.18 -21.91
C SER A 297 -15.51 31.06 -20.70
N MET A 298 -14.24 31.09 -20.28
CA MET A 298 -13.82 32.01 -19.23
C MET A 298 -13.94 33.48 -19.62
N GLY A 299 -13.94 33.79 -20.91
CA GLY A 299 -14.26 35.13 -21.39
C GLY A 299 -15.67 35.53 -21.01
N THR A 300 -16.64 34.64 -21.27
CA THR A 300 -18.06 34.86 -20.98
C THR A 300 -18.28 35.09 -19.49
N ILE A 301 -17.67 34.26 -18.64
CA ILE A 301 -17.83 34.36 -17.18
C ILE A 301 -17.12 35.62 -16.65
N ALA A 302 -15.92 35.92 -17.14
CA ALA A 302 -15.18 37.10 -16.70
C ALA A 302 -15.87 38.42 -17.05
N SER A 303 -16.56 38.48 -18.19
CA SER A 303 -17.38 39.64 -18.58
C SER A 303 -18.52 39.91 -17.61
N ILE A 304 -19.15 38.88 -17.03
CA ILE A 304 -20.24 39.03 -16.04
C ILE A 304 -19.73 39.71 -14.77
N HIS A 305 -18.48 39.45 -14.38
CA HIS A 305 -17.87 39.99 -13.17
C HIS A 305 -16.97 41.22 -13.42
N GLY A 306 -16.94 41.76 -14.64
CA GLY A 306 -16.10 42.92 -14.99
C GLY A 306 -14.59 42.68 -14.88
N MET A 307 -14.14 41.42 -15.04
CA MET A 307 -12.73 41.02 -14.93
C MET A 307 -12.16 40.59 -16.28
N SER A 308 -10.83 40.57 -16.40
CA SER A 308 -10.18 39.87 -17.52
C SER A 308 -10.23 38.36 -17.29
N ALA A 309 -10.38 37.58 -18.37
CA ALA A 309 -10.40 36.11 -18.30
C ALA A 309 -9.13 35.53 -17.66
N ALA A 310 -7.97 36.17 -17.88
CA ALA A 310 -6.70 35.77 -17.28
C ALA A 310 -6.70 35.97 -15.76
N ASN A 311 -7.15 37.15 -15.28
CA ASN A 311 -7.22 37.43 -13.84
C ASN A 311 -8.24 36.52 -13.15
N LEU A 312 -9.40 36.29 -13.76
CA LEU A 312 -10.41 35.42 -13.19
C LEU A 312 -9.93 33.96 -13.15
N SER A 313 -9.26 33.48 -14.19
CA SER A 313 -8.71 32.12 -14.23
C SER A 313 -7.58 31.92 -13.21
N LEU A 314 -6.72 32.93 -13.03
CA LEU A 314 -5.66 32.89 -12.02
C LEU A 314 -6.26 32.89 -10.61
N LYS A 315 -7.17 33.81 -10.32
CA LYS A 315 -7.85 33.88 -9.02
C LYS A 315 -8.64 32.62 -8.72
N TYR A 316 -9.32 32.05 -9.72
CA TYR A 316 -9.98 30.77 -9.60
C TYR A 316 -8.97 29.66 -9.27
N LYS A 317 -7.82 29.60 -9.96
CA LYS A 317 -6.78 28.61 -9.66
C LYS A 317 -6.16 28.80 -8.28
N GLU A 318 -5.91 30.03 -7.85
CA GLU A 318 -5.38 30.34 -6.53
C GLU A 318 -6.34 29.88 -5.42
N GLN A 319 -7.65 30.01 -5.63
CA GLN A 319 -8.65 29.61 -4.64
C GLN A 319 -9.09 28.14 -4.72
N THR A 320 -9.08 27.53 -5.91
CA THR A 320 -9.60 26.15 -6.11
C THR A 320 -8.50 25.11 -6.34
N GLY A 321 -7.27 25.54 -6.60
CA GLY A 321 -6.15 24.68 -6.96
C GLY A 321 -6.14 24.21 -8.42
N MET A 322 -7.17 24.50 -9.23
CA MET A 322 -7.26 24.04 -10.62
C MET A 322 -7.70 25.15 -11.58
N TYR A 323 -7.48 24.97 -12.88
CA TYR A 323 -8.01 25.93 -13.86
C TYR A 323 -9.53 25.71 -14.07
N PRO A 324 -10.31 26.77 -14.34
CA PRO A 324 -11.75 26.63 -14.60
C PRO A 324 -12.09 25.70 -15.78
N SER A 325 -11.25 25.69 -16.81
CA SER A 325 -11.41 24.82 -17.98
C SER A 325 -11.24 23.34 -17.63
N GLU A 326 -10.40 23.05 -16.63
CA GLU A 326 -10.21 21.72 -16.07
C GLU A 326 -11.45 21.33 -15.28
N TYR A 327 -11.92 22.20 -14.38
CA TYR A 327 -13.16 21.99 -13.62
C TYR A 327 -14.37 21.68 -14.51
N LEU A 328 -14.59 22.51 -15.53
CA LEU A 328 -15.68 22.31 -16.49
C LEU A 328 -15.56 20.95 -17.21
N MET A 329 -14.36 20.56 -17.62
CA MET A 329 -14.13 19.27 -18.25
C MET A 329 -14.44 18.10 -17.30
N LEU A 330 -14.01 18.18 -16.04
CA LEU A 330 -14.32 17.17 -15.02
C LEU A 330 -15.83 17.03 -14.80
N LEU A 331 -16.52 18.16 -14.62
CA LEU A 331 -17.96 18.20 -14.43
C LEU A 331 -18.71 17.56 -15.61
N ARG A 332 -18.29 17.87 -16.85
CA ARG A 332 -18.87 17.26 -18.06
C ARG A 332 -18.64 15.76 -18.13
N MET A 333 -17.48 15.27 -17.69
CA MET A 333 -17.18 13.83 -17.65
C MET A 333 -18.03 13.10 -16.61
N GLU A 334 -18.23 13.68 -15.43
CA GLU A 334 -19.10 13.11 -14.40
C GLU A 334 -20.55 13.04 -14.87
N LYS A 335 -21.08 14.12 -15.46
CA LYS A 335 -22.41 14.11 -16.06
C LYS A 335 -22.54 13.12 -17.22
N ALA A 336 -21.47 12.92 -17.99
CA ALA A 336 -21.47 11.89 -19.03
C ALA A 336 -21.54 10.48 -18.44
N LYS A 337 -20.82 10.19 -17.34
CA LYS A 337 -20.92 8.91 -16.63
C LYS A 337 -22.33 8.66 -16.11
N GLU A 338 -22.94 9.65 -15.45
CA GLU A 338 -24.33 9.57 -14.98
C GLU A 338 -25.29 9.19 -16.12
N LEU A 339 -25.18 9.85 -17.28
CA LEU A 339 -26.02 9.55 -18.45
C LEU A 339 -25.70 8.19 -19.08
N LEU A 340 -24.44 7.76 -19.10
CA LEU A 340 -24.04 6.45 -19.64
C LEU A 340 -24.63 5.30 -18.82
N LEU A 341 -24.81 5.49 -17.50
CA LEU A 341 -25.35 4.52 -16.55
C LEU A 341 -26.87 4.58 -16.44
N GLY A 342 -27.43 5.78 -16.31
CA GLY A 342 -28.85 6.01 -16.05
C GLY A 342 -29.73 6.02 -17.28
N THR A 343 -29.17 6.02 -18.50
CA THR A 343 -29.95 6.17 -19.73
C THR A 343 -29.48 5.25 -20.86
N ASN A 344 -30.33 5.09 -21.87
CA ASN A 344 -30.01 4.43 -23.14
C ASN A 344 -29.68 5.43 -24.26
N MET A 345 -29.36 6.69 -23.93
CA MET A 345 -29.00 7.71 -24.91
C MET A 345 -27.81 7.28 -25.77
N SER A 346 -27.76 7.70 -27.04
CA SER A 346 -26.62 7.40 -27.89
C SER A 346 -25.36 8.12 -27.37
N ILE A 347 -24.16 7.62 -27.70
CA ILE A 347 -22.90 8.27 -27.31
C ILE A 347 -22.81 9.69 -27.88
N GLN A 348 -23.40 9.91 -29.06
CA GLN A 348 -23.50 11.22 -29.68
C GLN A 348 -24.38 12.16 -28.86
N ASP A 349 -25.60 11.73 -28.50
CA ASP A 349 -26.53 12.56 -27.73
C ASP A 349 -25.97 12.90 -26.35
N ILE A 350 -25.25 11.97 -25.72
CA ILE A 350 -24.58 12.21 -24.44
C ILE A 350 -23.50 13.28 -24.60
N GLY A 351 -22.66 13.18 -25.62
CA GLY A 351 -21.63 14.19 -25.91
C GLY A 351 -22.24 15.58 -26.06
N THR A 352 -23.34 15.70 -26.81
CA THR A 352 -24.05 16.97 -26.97
C THR A 352 -24.68 17.45 -25.66
N SER A 353 -25.28 16.55 -24.88
CA SER A 353 -25.96 16.88 -23.61
C SER A 353 -24.99 17.34 -22.50
N VAL A 354 -23.72 16.97 -22.61
CA VAL A 354 -22.66 17.41 -21.68
C VAL A 354 -21.79 18.52 -22.28
N GLY A 355 -22.25 19.21 -23.33
CA GLY A 355 -21.59 20.42 -23.83
C GLY A 355 -20.41 20.19 -24.77
N TYR A 356 -20.41 19.11 -25.56
CA TYR A 356 -19.51 18.94 -26.70
C TYR A 356 -20.25 19.18 -28.03
N TYR A 357 -19.60 19.91 -28.94
CA TYR A 357 -20.13 20.18 -30.29
C TYR A 357 -20.28 18.90 -31.13
N ASP A 358 -19.38 17.94 -30.95
CA ASP A 358 -19.36 16.71 -31.72
C ASP A 358 -18.94 15.51 -30.87
N ALA A 359 -19.44 14.34 -31.28
CA ALA A 359 -19.20 13.08 -30.60
C ALA A 359 -17.72 12.66 -30.62
N SER A 360 -16.96 13.03 -31.66
CA SER A 360 -15.55 12.63 -31.78
C SER A 360 -14.70 13.33 -30.73
N SER A 361 -14.93 14.62 -30.52
CA SER A 361 -14.29 15.42 -29.48
C SER A 361 -14.62 14.89 -28.09
N PHE A 362 -15.89 14.56 -27.84
CA PHE A 362 -16.33 13.93 -26.60
C PHE A 362 -15.65 12.57 -26.37
N ILE A 363 -15.72 11.65 -27.34
CA ILE A 363 -15.14 10.31 -27.23
C ILE A 363 -13.64 10.39 -26.97
N ARG A 364 -12.92 11.28 -27.66
CA ARG A 364 -11.48 11.48 -27.45
C ARG A 364 -11.20 11.96 -26.03
N ARG A 365 -11.92 12.97 -25.56
CA ARG A 365 -11.75 13.52 -24.20
C ARG A 365 -12.13 12.51 -23.12
N PHE A 366 -13.26 11.83 -23.28
CA PHE A 366 -13.69 10.78 -22.36
C PHE A 366 -12.68 9.64 -22.31
N LYS A 367 -12.17 9.18 -23.46
CA LYS A 367 -11.11 8.14 -23.50
C LYS A 367 -9.82 8.61 -22.83
N GLN A 368 -9.40 9.85 -23.08
CA GLN A 368 -8.23 10.43 -22.43
C GLN A 368 -8.43 10.50 -20.90
N HIS A 369 -9.64 10.80 -20.45
CA HIS A 369 -9.96 11.00 -19.05
C HIS A 369 -10.24 9.70 -18.28
N MET A 370 -10.87 8.71 -18.92
CA MET A 370 -11.34 7.47 -18.30
C MET A 370 -10.51 6.24 -18.68
N GLY A 371 -9.49 6.40 -19.53
CA GLY A 371 -8.67 5.32 -20.08
C GLY A 371 -9.38 4.43 -21.13
N ILE A 372 -10.72 4.49 -21.22
CA ILE A 372 -11.56 3.69 -22.12
C ILE A 372 -12.62 4.54 -22.81
N THR A 373 -13.15 4.06 -23.94
CA THR A 373 -14.20 4.77 -24.67
C THR A 373 -15.54 4.77 -23.92
N PRO A 374 -16.41 5.77 -24.11
CA PRO A 374 -17.76 5.80 -23.53
C PRO A 374 -18.57 4.53 -23.78
N ALA A 375 -18.48 3.98 -25.00
CA ALA A 375 -19.17 2.74 -25.36
C ALA A 375 -18.66 1.54 -24.56
N LYS A 376 -17.33 1.41 -24.40
CA LYS A 376 -16.73 0.35 -23.58
C LYS A 376 -17.06 0.53 -22.11
N TYR A 377 -17.06 1.76 -21.61
CA TYR A 377 -17.46 2.11 -20.25
C TYR A 377 -18.88 1.64 -19.95
N ARG A 378 -19.85 1.94 -20.82
CA ARG A 378 -21.25 1.51 -20.67
C ARG A 378 -21.39 -0.01 -20.58
N ILE A 379 -20.68 -0.76 -21.43
CA ILE A 379 -20.75 -2.23 -21.44
C ILE A 379 -20.19 -2.80 -20.13
N LEU A 380 -19.04 -2.31 -19.67
CA LEU A 380 -18.39 -2.83 -18.46
C LEU A 380 -19.27 -2.64 -17.23
N VAL A 381 -19.89 -1.48 -17.06
CA VAL A 381 -20.68 -1.20 -15.85
C VAL A 381 -22.05 -1.89 -15.89
N LYS A 382 -22.67 -2.07 -17.07
CA LYS A 382 -23.91 -2.88 -17.20
C LYS A 382 -23.74 -4.38 -16.97
N ASN A 383 -22.50 -4.88 -16.94
CA ASN A 383 -22.23 -6.30 -16.63
C ASN A 383 -21.90 -6.53 -15.15
N ILE A 384 -21.78 -5.45 -14.35
CA ILE A 384 -21.46 -5.49 -12.92
C ILE A 384 -22.72 -5.28 -12.06
N ASN A 385 -23.74 -4.62 -12.63
CA ASN A 385 -25.09 -4.51 -12.08
C ASN A 385 -26.03 -5.50 -12.78
#